data_AF-A0A554VDM2-F1
#
_entry.id   AF-A0A554VDM2-F1
#
_cell.length_a   1.000
_cell.length_b   1.000
_cell.length_c   1.000
_cell.angle_alpha   90.00
_cell.angle_beta   90.00
_cell.angle_gamma   90.00
#
_symmetry.space_group_name_H-M   'P 1'
#
loop_
_entity.id
_entity.type
_entity.pdbx_description
1 polymer ?
#
loop_
_entity_poly.entity_id
_entity_poly.type
_entity_poly.pdbx_seq_one_letter_code
_entity_poly.pdbx_strand_id
1 'polypeptide(L)'
;MKRILFIVFLCITINNYAQSISKTNIIYERKDQIVLNNGKQYQILVDKPFYQVTDTNIQKYKQVVNDLLRLNRVLILRNNDEYVELVEWVKEDIKLYQSKELVDANLKENIISDSLASPED
;
A
#
# COMPACT_ATOMS: atom_id res chain seq x y z
N MET A 1 -0.99 -29.03 34.92
CA MET A 1 0.18 -28.90 34.02
C MET A 1 -0.20 -28.80 32.55
N LYS A 2 -1.04 -29.69 31.99
CA LYS A 2 -1.45 -29.64 30.56
C LYS A 2 -2.10 -28.32 30.11
N ARG A 3 -2.90 -27.67 30.97
CA ARG A 3 -3.56 -26.38 30.67
C ARG A 3 -2.57 -25.21 30.54
N ILE A 4 -1.47 -25.23 31.30
CA ILE A 4 -0.44 -24.18 31.26
C ILE A 4 0.34 -24.28 29.94
N LEU A 5 0.67 -25.50 29.51
CA LEU A 5 1.34 -25.74 28.23
C LEU A 5 0.52 -25.21 27.04
N PHE A 6 -0.80 -25.40 27.09
CA PHE A 6 -1.72 -24.90 26.05
C PHE A 6 -1.77 -23.37 25.98
N ILE A 7 -1.76 -22.69 27.14
CA ILE A 7 -1.73 -21.21 27.20
C ILE A 7 -0.40 -20.67 26.65
N VAL A 8 0.73 -21.29 27.01
CA VAL A 8 2.05 -20.90 26.48
C VAL A 8 2.10 -21.08 24.96
N PHE A 9 1.57 -22.18 24.44
CA PHE A 9 1.48 -22.42 22.99
C PHE A 9 0.59 -21.37 22.29
N LEU A 10 -0.54 -20.99 22.89
CA LEU A 10 -1.42 -19.96 22.35
C LEU A 10 -0.73 -18.59 22.30
N CYS A 11 -0.01 -18.20 23.35
CA CYS A 11 0.73 -16.95 23.39
C CYS A 11 1.84 -16.88 22.33
N ILE A 12 2.54 -17.98 22.06
CA ILE A 12 3.60 -18.02 21.04
C ILE A 12 3.01 -17.88 19.63
N THR A 13 1.89 -18.54 19.36
CA THR A 13 1.28 -18.49 18.02
C THR A 13 0.72 -17.09 17.71
N ILE A 14 0.03 -16.45 18.65
CA ILE A 14 -0.58 -15.13 18.44
C ILE A 14 0.46 -14.04 18.14
N ASN A 15 1.64 -14.08 18.77
CA ASN A 15 2.70 -13.10 18.53
C ASN A 15 3.26 -13.15 17.11
N ASN A 16 3.33 -14.34 16.51
CA ASN A 16 3.78 -14.50 15.12
C ASN A 16 2.73 -14.01 14.11
N TYR A 17 1.44 -14.17 14.41
CA TYR A 17 0.36 -13.64 13.55
C TYR A 17 0.28 -12.11 13.56
N ALA A 18 0.54 -11.47 14.70
CA ALA A 18 0.45 -10.01 14.83
C ALA A 18 1.47 -9.25 13.96
N GLN A 19 2.66 -9.83 13.72
CA GLN A 19 3.70 -9.19 12.90
C GLN A 19 3.32 -9.09 11.41
N SER A 20 2.53 -10.03 10.89
CA SER A 20 2.07 -9.99 9.50
C SER A 20 1.09 -8.83 9.23
N ILE A 21 0.37 -8.37 10.26
CA ILE A 21 -0.73 -7.41 10.14
C ILE A 21 -0.26 -5.95 10.30
N SER A 22 0.92 -5.70 10.88
CA SER A 22 1.23 -4.38 11.44
C SER A 22 1.60 -3.28 10.43
N LYS A 23 2.14 -3.59 9.26
CA LYS A 23 2.59 -2.59 8.27
C LYS A 23 2.49 -3.13 6.85
N THR A 24 1.83 -2.40 5.96
CA THR A 24 1.79 -2.74 4.54
C THR A 24 3.20 -2.64 3.95
N ASN A 25 3.64 -3.69 3.27
CA ASN A 25 4.91 -3.71 2.56
C ASN A 25 4.76 -4.46 1.24
N ILE A 26 5.47 -3.99 0.22
CA ILE A 26 5.68 -4.73 -1.02
C ILE A 26 6.77 -5.78 -0.76
N ILE A 27 6.45 -7.06 -0.95
CA ILE A 27 7.41 -8.16 -0.81
C ILE A 27 7.95 -8.64 -2.17
N TYR A 28 7.22 -8.36 -3.25
CA TYR A 28 7.64 -8.62 -4.62
C TYR A 28 6.98 -7.61 -5.56
N GLU A 29 7.76 -7.13 -6.54
CA GLU A 29 7.31 -6.17 -7.55
C GLU A 29 7.81 -6.59 -8.94
N ARG A 30 6.89 -6.57 -9.91
CA ARG A 30 7.13 -6.69 -11.35
C ARG A 30 6.36 -5.55 -12.03
N LYS A 31 6.69 -5.25 -13.28
CA LYS A 31 6.12 -4.17 -14.11
C LYS A 31 4.61 -3.97 -13.99
N ASP A 32 3.82 -5.03 -13.87
CA ASP A 32 2.35 -5.01 -13.84
C ASP A 32 1.74 -5.64 -12.58
N GLN A 33 2.58 -6.10 -11.64
CA GLN A 33 2.15 -6.94 -10.52
C GLN A 33 2.92 -6.64 -9.24
N ILE A 34 2.21 -6.58 -8.13
CA ILE A 34 2.78 -6.41 -6.78
C ILE A 34 2.22 -7.49 -5.87
N VAL A 35 3.05 -8.06 -5.01
CA VAL A 35 2.61 -8.89 -3.89
C VAL A 35 2.85 -8.13 -2.60
N LEU A 36 1.80 -7.98 -1.80
CA LEU A 36 1.89 -7.35 -0.49
C LEU A 36 2.19 -8.40 0.59
N ASN A 37 2.65 -7.96 1.76
CA ASN A 37 2.98 -8.82 2.89
C ASN A 37 1.77 -9.57 3.50
N ASN A 38 0.54 -9.29 3.06
CA ASN A 38 -0.64 -10.11 3.33
C ASN A 38 -0.74 -11.36 2.44
N GLY A 39 0.22 -11.57 1.52
CA GLY A 39 0.27 -12.69 0.58
C GLY A 39 -0.63 -12.53 -0.65
N LYS A 40 -1.43 -11.46 -0.73
CA LYS A 40 -2.28 -11.19 -1.90
C LYS A 40 -1.44 -10.58 -3.03
N GLN A 41 -1.68 -11.07 -4.24
CA GLN A 41 -1.12 -10.54 -5.48
C GLN A 41 -2.09 -9.54 -6.09
N TYR A 42 -1.60 -8.37 -6.48
CA TYR A 42 -2.38 -7.31 -7.09
C TYR A 42 -1.84 -6.98 -8.48
N GLN A 43 -2.74 -6.62 -9.39
CA GLN A 43 -2.40 -5.98 -10.65
C GLN A 43 -2.25 -4.48 -10.43
N ILE A 44 -1.22 -3.88 -11.04
CA ILE A 44 -1.05 -2.41 -11.07
C ILE A 44 -1.96 -1.85 -12.16
N LEU A 45 -2.92 -1.01 -11.79
CA LEU A 45 -3.77 -0.29 -12.73
C LEU A 45 -3.23 1.10 -13.05
N VAL A 46 -2.69 1.77 -12.04
CA VAL A 46 -2.10 3.11 -12.14
C VAL A 46 -0.80 3.12 -11.36
N ASP A 47 0.26 3.65 -11.97
CA ASP A 47 1.50 4.01 -11.31
C ASP A 47 1.76 5.50 -11.55
N LYS A 48 1.48 6.30 -10.53
CA LYS A 48 1.55 7.76 -10.60
C LYS A 48 2.76 8.25 -9.81
N PRO A 49 3.86 8.68 -10.47
CA PRO A 49 5.01 9.25 -9.78
C PRO A 49 4.64 10.59 -9.12
N PHE A 50 5.41 11.01 -8.11
CA PHE A 50 5.08 12.16 -7.25
C PHE A 50 4.77 13.46 -8.01
N TYR A 51 5.37 13.69 -9.18
CA TYR A 51 5.17 14.91 -9.97
C TYR A 51 3.85 14.93 -10.74
N GLN A 52 3.20 13.78 -10.90
CA GLN A 52 1.86 13.64 -11.50
C GLN A 52 0.76 13.59 -10.43
N VAL A 53 1.11 13.49 -9.14
CA VAL A 53 0.14 13.47 -8.04
C VAL A 53 -0.44 14.86 -7.82
N THR A 54 -1.68 15.03 -8.28
CA THR A 54 -2.49 16.24 -8.16
C THR A 54 -3.41 16.26 -6.94
N ASP A 55 -3.68 15.09 -6.34
CA ASP A 55 -4.52 14.98 -5.14
C ASP A 55 -3.90 15.73 -3.96
N THR A 56 -4.60 16.76 -3.49
CA THR A 56 -4.17 17.62 -2.39
C THR A 56 -4.32 16.95 -1.02
N ASN A 57 -5.07 15.85 -0.93
CA ASN A 57 -5.21 15.07 0.29
C ASN A 57 -3.98 14.19 0.57
N ILE A 58 -3.17 13.92 -0.47
CA ILE A 58 -1.94 13.15 -0.33
C ILE A 58 -0.80 14.08 0.05
N GLN A 59 -0.29 13.88 1.27
CA GLN A 59 0.82 14.70 1.78
C GLN A 59 2.12 14.38 1.04
N LYS A 60 2.76 15.42 0.50
CA LYS A 60 4.07 15.33 -0.17
C LYS A 60 5.20 14.89 0.77
N TYR A 61 5.05 15.14 2.07
CA TYR A 61 6.01 14.77 3.09
C TYR A 61 5.29 14.11 4.26
N LYS A 62 5.93 13.11 4.87
CA LYS A 62 5.40 12.36 6.00
C LYS A 62 6.47 12.22 7.08
N GLN A 63 6.20 12.76 8.26
CA GLN A 63 7.06 12.61 9.42
C GLN A 63 6.82 11.25 10.08
N VAL A 64 7.89 10.48 10.30
CA VAL A 64 7.85 9.19 10.97
C VAL A 64 9.00 9.13 11.96
N VAL A 65 8.66 9.17 13.25
CA VAL A 65 9.65 9.24 14.34
C VAL A 65 10.59 10.43 14.09
N ASN A 66 11.82 10.18 13.66
CA ASN A 66 12.85 11.20 13.44
C ASN A 66 13.10 11.51 11.95
N ASP A 67 12.40 10.84 11.04
CA ASP A 67 12.61 10.95 9.60
C ASP A 67 11.45 11.66 8.89
N LEU A 68 11.81 12.57 7.99
CA LEU A 68 10.87 13.19 7.06
C LEU A 68 10.99 12.49 5.70
N LEU A 69 10.00 11.66 5.37
CA LEU A 69 9.98 10.92 4.12
C LEU A 69 9.24 11.74 3.05
N ARG A 70 9.72 11.67 1.80
CA ARG A 70 9.11 12.35 0.66
C ARG A 70 8.25 11.37 -0.13
N LEU A 71 7.11 11.84 -0.64
CA LEU A 71 6.27 11.09 -1.57
C LEU A 71 7.09 10.68 -2.81
N ASN A 72 7.07 9.40 -3.14
CA ASN A 72 7.70 8.86 -4.34
C ASN A 72 6.68 8.60 -5.45
N ARG A 73 5.61 7.85 -5.12
CA ARG A 73 4.56 7.48 -6.05
C ARG A 73 3.27 7.08 -5.34
N VAL A 74 2.19 7.03 -6.10
CA VAL A 74 0.88 6.50 -5.70
C VAL A 74 0.50 5.41 -6.70
N LEU A 75 0.15 4.23 -6.20
CA LEU A 75 -0.26 3.09 -6.98
C LEU A 75 -1.75 2.80 -6.75
N ILE A 76 -2.47 2.48 -7.82
CA ILE A 76 -3.81 1.90 -7.71
C ILE A 76 -3.71 0.43 -8.08
N LEU A 77 -4.04 -0.42 -7.13
CA LEU A 77 -3.88 -1.86 -7.18
C LEU A 77 -5.24 -2.54 -7.24
N ARG A 78 -5.35 -3.64 -8.00
CA ARG A 78 -6.56 -4.45 -8.10
C ARG A 78 -6.29 -5.92 -7.81
N ASN A 79 -7.13 -6.53 -6.99
CA ASN A 79 -7.22 -7.99 -6.81
C ASN A 79 -8.70 -8.38 -6.87
N ASN A 80 -9.14 -8.99 -7.97
CA ASN A 80 -10.55 -9.29 -8.23
C ASN A 80 -11.42 -8.02 -8.10
N ASP A 81 -12.35 -8.00 -7.14
CA ASP A 81 -13.23 -6.87 -6.83
C ASP A 81 -12.67 -5.92 -5.75
N GLU A 82 -11.47 -6.18 -5.24
CA GLU A 82 -10.79 -5.33 -4.26
C GLU A 82 -9.86 -4.33 -4.95
N TYR A 83 -9.95 -3.06 -4.53
CA TYR A 83 -9.06 -2.00 -4.98
C TYR A 83 -8.35 -1.34 -3.80
N VAL A 84 -7.06 -1.10 -3.98
CA VAL A 84 -6.20 -0.54 -2.95
C VAL A 84 -5.39 0.61 -3.53
N GLU A 85 -5.48 1.78 -2.90
CA GLU A 85 -4.51 2.86 -3.08
C GLU A 85 -3.30 2.59 -2.21
N LEU A 86 -2.10 2.59 -2.79
CA LEU A 86 -0.85 2.42 -2.09
C LEU A 86 0.01 3.66 -2.29
N VAL A 87 0.24 4.41 -1.22
CA VAL A 87 1.10 5.58 -1.22
C VAL A 87 2.48 5.20 -0.70
N GLU A 88 3.50 5.49 -1.49
CA GLU A 88 4.90 5.21 -1.16
C GLU A 88 5.63 6.50 -0.78
N TRP A 89 6.20 6.55 0.43
CA TRP A 89 7.15 7.58 0.84
C TRP A 89 8.55 6.99 1.02
N VAL A 90 9.57 7.76 0.66
CA VAL A 90 10.97 7.33 0.66
C VAL A 90 11.88 8.37 1.31
N LYS A 91 12.96 7.89 1.94
CA LYS A 91 14.12 8.69 2.36
C LYS A 91 15.33 7.75 2.38
N GLU A 92 16.33 8.01 1.55
CA GLU A 92 17.53 7.15 1.44
C GLU A 92 17.12 5.68 1.22
N ASP A 93 17.48 4.78 2.14
CA ASP A 93 17.14 3.35 2.07
C ASP A 93 15.81 2.99 2.75
N ILE A 94 15.10 3.98 3.30
CA ILE A 94 13.83 3.78 4.01
C ILE A 94 12.68 3.95 3.01
N LYS A 95 11.85 2.91 2.92
CA LYS A 95 10.56 2.95 2.23
C LYS A 95 9.44 2.72 3.21
N LEU A 96 8.39 3.53 3.09
CA LEU A 96 7.15 3.36 3.83
C LEU A 96 5.99 3.30 2.86
N TYR A 97 5.15 2.29 3.04
CA TYR A 97 3.89 2.18 2.32
C TYR A 97 2.71 2.43 3.25
N GLN A 98 1.69 3.11 2.74
CA GLN A 98 0.37 3.19 3.37
C GLN A 98 -0.67 2.74 2.36
N SER A 99 -1.43 1.72 2.72
CA SER A 99 -2.58 1.28 1.94
C SER A 99 -3.87 1.92 2.44
N LYS A 100 -4.76 2.23 1.51
CA LYS A 100 -6.13 2.66 1.75
C LYS A 100 -7.05 1.87 0.81
N GLU A 101 -8.05 1.20 1.37
CA GLU A 101 -9.07 0.52 0.57
C GLU A 101 -9.94 1.56 -0.14
N LEU A 102 -10.20 1.32 -1.42
CA LEU A 102 -11.00 2.20 -2.25
C LEU A 102 -12.37 1.55 -2.49
N VAL A 103 -13.43 2.29 -2.21
CA VAL A 103 -14.81 1.85 -2.49
C VAL A 103 -15.15 2.21 -3.94
N ASP A 104 -15.63 1.22 -4.71
CA ASP A 104 -15.84 1.22 -6.17
C ASP A 104 -16.45 2.50 -6.76
N ALA A 105 -17.34 3.18 -6.04
CA ALA A 105 -18.02 4.38 -6.51
C ALA A 105 -17.06 5.52 -6.91
N ASN A 106 -15.89 5.63 -6.27
CA ASN A 106 -14.92 6.70 -6.53
C ASN A 106 -13.86 6.34 -7.58
N LEU A 107 -13.79 5.09 -8.03
CA LEU A 107 -12.68 4.60 -8.86
C LEU A 107 -12.93 4.76 -10.35
N LYS A 108 -14.16 4.47 -10.81
CA LYS A 108 -14.51 4.64 -12.22
C LYS A 108 -14.39 6.10 -12.66
N GLU A 109 -14.83 7.06 -11.84
CA GLU A 109 -14.72 8.48 -12.20
C GLU A 109 -13.28 8.98 -12.15
N ASN A 110 -12.48 8.62 -11.14
CA ASN A 110 -11.12 9.16 -10.99
C ASN A 110 -10.07 8.50 -11.91
N ILE A 111 -10.19 7.21 -12.24
CA ILE A 111 -9.31 6.57 -13.22
C ILE A 111 -9.60 7.10 -14.64
N ILE A 112 -10.89 7.33 -14.96
CA ILE A 112 -11.31 7.84 -16.27
C ILE A 112 -10.98 9.33 -16.42
N SER A 113 -11.19 10.15 -15.39
CA SER A 113 -10.90 11.59 -15.46
C SER A 113 -9.41 11.90 -15.60
N ASP A 114 -8.54 11.16 -14.91
CA ASP A 114 -7.09 11.37 -14.99
C ASP A 114 -6.46 10.75 -16.26
N SER A 115 -7.05 9.69 -16.83
CA SER A 115 -6.57 9.11 -18.10
C SER A 115 -6.95 9.92 -19.33
N LEU A 116 -8.02 10.73 -19.25
CA LEU A 116 -8.41 11.70 -20.28
C LEU A 116 -7.58 13.00 -20.25
N ALA A 117 -6.72 13.18 -19.23
CA ALA A 117 -5.87 14.36 -19.07
C ALA A 117 -4.44 14.19 -19.61
N SER A 118 -4.16 13.11 -20.37
CA SER A 118 -2.94 13.04 -21.18
C SER A 118 -3.07 14.05 -22.33
N PRO A 119 -2.03 14.87 -22.63
CA PRO A 119 -2.09 15.71 -23.81
C PRO A 119 -2.17 14.80 -25.04
N GLU A 120 -3.10 15.12 -25.93
CA GLU A 120 -3.05 14.65 -27.32
C GLU A 120 -1.72 15.17 -27.90
N ASP A 121 -0.84 14.24 -28.31
CA ASP A 121 0.30 14.55 -29.19
C ASP A 121 -0.21 14.87 -30.60
#